data_AF-A0A7X3UWX7-F1
#
_entry.id   AF-A0A7X3UWX7-F1
#
_cell.length_a   1.000
_cell.length_b   1.000
_cell.length_c   1.000
_cell.angle_alpha   90.00
_cell.angle_beta   90.00
_cell.angle_gamma   90.00
#
_symmetry.space_group_name_H-M   'P 1'
#
loop_
_entity.id
_entity.type
_entity.pdbx_description
1 polymer ?
#
loop_
_entity_poly.entity_id
_entity_poly.type
_entity_poly.pdbx_seq_one_letter_code
_entity_poly.pdbx_strand_id
1 'polypeptide(L)' 'MNSVLWLADTMSQRGTPLQAGETIMTGSLCPMQPIAPGDELVAEIEGLGRIETLLPATCRPPD' A
#
# COMPACT_ATOMS: atom_id res chain seq x y z
N MET A 1 0.81 -14.19 -7.81
CA MET A 1 -0.51 -13.96 -7.18
C MET A 1 -0.68 -14.80 -5.91
N ASN A 2 0.37 -15.01 -5.12
CA ASN A 2 0.30 -16.01 -4.03
C ASN A 2 -0.15 -15.38 -2.71
N SER A 3 0.15 -14.09 -2.49
CA SER A 3 -0.20 -13.36 -1.25
C SER A 3 -1.70 -13.16 -1.09
N VAL A 4 -2.41 -12.81 -2.17
CA VAL A 4 -3.86 -12.55 -2.13
C VAL A 4 -4.64 -13.83 -1.82
N LEU A 5 -4.27 -14.94 -2.47
CA LEU A 5 -4.92 -16.24 -2.22
C LEU A 5 -4.71 -16.69 -0.76
N TRP A 6 -3.46 -16.63 -0.28
CA TRP A 6 -3.15 -16.94 1.11
C TRP A 6 -3.93 -16.06 2.09
N LEU A 7 -4.04 -14.76 1.81
CA LEU A 7 -4.78 -13.83 2.66
C LEU A 7 -6.27 -14.16 2.69
N ALA A 8 -6.88 -14.45 1.52
CA ALA A 8 -8.28 -14.82 1.42
C ALA A 8 -8.60 -16.08 2.24
N ASP A 9 -7.78 -17.13 2.09
CA ASP A 9 -7.92 -18.38 2.85
C ASP A 9 -7.76 -18.14 4.35
N THR A 10 -6.74 -17.37 4.74
CA THR A 10 -6.46 -17.04 6.14
C THR A 10 -7.61 -16.27 6.79
N MET A 11 -8.16 -15.28 6.08
CA MET A 11 -9.26 -14.45 6.57
C MET A 11 -10.57 -15.25 6.67
N SER A 12 -10.82 -16.14 5.71
CA SER A 12 -11.93 -17.09 5.79
C SER A 12 -11.82 -18.02 7.01
N GLN A 13 -10.63 -18.58 7.26
CA GLN A 13 -10.39 -19.45 8.43
C GLN A 13 -10.55 -18.73 9.77
N ARG A 14 -10.34 -17.40 9.80
CA ARG A 14 -10.50 -16.55 11.00
C ARG A 14 -11.93 -16.06 11.21
N GLY A 15 -12.87 -16.41 10.32
CA GLY A 15 -14.27 -16.00 10.40
C GLY A 15 -14.54 -14.57 9.93
N THR A 16 -13.57 -13.92 9.30
CA THR A 16 -13.70 -12.56 8.74
C THR A 16 -13.32 -12.58 7.27
N PRO A 17 -14.09 -13.24 6.38
CA PRO A 17 -13.75 -13.35 4.97
C PRO A 17 -13.74 -11.99 4.27
N LEU A 18 -12.90 -11.87 3.23
CA LEU A 18 -12.84 -10.67 2.39
C LEU A 18 -14.19 -10.42 1.70
N GLN A 19 -14.58 -9.15 1.64
CA GLN A 19 -15.84 -8.69 1.06
C GLN A 19 -15.64 -7.96 -0.26
N ALA A 20 -16.67 -7.99 -1.10
CA ALA A 20 -16.68 -7.22 -2.34
C ALA A 20 -16.53 -5.71 -2.04
N GLY A 21 -15.61 -5.05 -2.75
CA GLY A 21 -15.30 -3.63 -2.56
C GLY A 21 -14.15 -3.36 -1.59
N GLU A 22 -13.63 -4.36 -0.89
CA GLU A 22 -12.44 -4.19 -0.06
C GLU A 22 -11.17 -4.03 -0.89
N THR A 23 -10.28 -3.15 -0.44
CA THR A 23 -8.98 -2.90 -1.06
C THR A 23 -7.89 -3.70 -0.35
N ILE A 24 -7.06 -4.41 -1.10
CA ILE A 24 -5.99 -5.25 -0.57
C ILE A 24 -4.64 -4.69 -1.01
N MET A 25 -3.73 -4.50 -0.05
CA MET A 25 -2.33 -4.21 -0.34
C MET A 25 -1.57 -5.53 -0.48
N THR A 26 -1.22 -5.91 -1.71
CA THR A 26 -0.71 -7.26 -2.04
C THR A 26 0.70 -7.56 -1.53
N GLY A 27 1.36 -6.58 -0.91
CA GLY A 27 2.74 -6.62 -0.44
C GLY A 27 3.60 -5.51 -1.05
N SER A 28 4.85 -5.38 -0.59
CA SER A 28 5.81 -4.42 -1.15
C SER A 28 6.38 -4.92 -2.47
N LEU A 29 6.55 -4.02 -3.44
CA LEU A 29 7.23 -4.29 -4.71
C LEU A 29 8.73 -4.01 -4.64
N CYS A 30 9.18 -3.21 -3.67
CA CYS A 30 10.56 -2.82 -3.48
C CYS A 30 11.01 -3.02 -2.02
N PRO A 31 12.32 -3.08 -1.74
CA PRO A 31 12.82 -3.00 -0.37
C PRO A 31 12.40 -1.69 0.29
N MET A 32 12.20 -1.71 1.61
CA MET A 32 11.94 -0.49 2.35
C MET A 32 13.15 0.45 2.26
N GLN A 33 12.91 1.69 1.87
CA GLN A 33 13.91 2.74 1.78
C GLN A 33 13.63 3.83 2.82
N PRO A 34 14.66 4.47 3.39
CA PRO A 34 14.46 5.63 4.26
C PRO A 34 13.86 6.80 3.46
N ILE A 35 12.95 7.54 4.10
CA ILE A 35 12.27 8.71 3.54
C ILE A 35 12.52 9.88 4.49
N ALA A 36 12.88 11.04 3.96
CA ALA A 36 13.13 12.28 4.69
C ALA A 36 12.04 13.34 4.40
N PRO A 37 11.78 14.28 5.34
CA PRO A 37 10.88 15.40 5.09
C PRO A 37 11.32 16.21 3.87
N GLY A 38 10.38 16.51 2.98
CA GLY A 38 10.63 17.16 1.69
C GLY A 38 10.77 16.18 0.52
N ASP A 39 10.85 14.87 0.77
CA ASP A 39 10.99 13.88 -0.30
C ASP A 39 9.72 13.77 -1.16
N GLU A 40 9.93 13.64 -2.46
CA GLU A 40 8.92 13.24 -3.41
C GLU A 40 9.03 11.73 -3.67
N LEU A 41 7.93 11.02 -3.48
CA LEU A 41 7.84 9.58 -3.68
C LEU A 41 7.04 9.33 -4.95
N VAL A 42 7.65 8.63 -5.90
CA VAL A 42 7.02 8.24 -7.16
C VAL A 42 7.07 6.72 -7.28
N ALA A 43 5.93 6.11 -7.54
CA ALA A 43 5.83 4.71 -7.90
C ALA A 43 5.14 4.58 -9.25
N GLU A 44 5.81 3.93 -10.19
CA GLU A 44 5.27 3.59 -11.51
C GLU A 44 5.29 2.08 -11.67
N ILE A 45 4.12 1.53 -11.99
CA ILE A 45 3.93 0.10 -12.21
C ILE A 45 3.44 -0.07 -13.63
N GLU A 46 4.22 -0.78 -14.45
CA GLU A 46 3.87 -1.06 -15.84
C GLU A 46 2.47 -1.69 -15.94
N GLY A 47 1.62 -1.10 -16.77
CA GLY A 47 0.23 -1.57 -16.97
C GLY A 47 -0.77 -1.17 -15.88
N LEU A 48 -0.34 -0.62 -14.75
CA LEU A 48 -1.23 -0.06 -13.71
C LEU A 48 -1.21 1.47 -13.69
N GLY A 49 -0.05 2.08 -13.96
CA GLY A 49 0.12 3.53 -14.00
C GLY A 49 1.08 4.05 -12.93
N ARG A 50 1.02 5.37 -12.71
CA ARG A 50 1.93 6.12 -11.85
C ARG A 50 1.17 6.80 -10.72
N ILE A 51 1.71 6.71 -9.52
CA ILE A 51 1.26 7.46 -8.34
C ILE A 51 2.43 8.26 -7.78
N GLU A 52 2.13 9.43 -7.22
CA GLU A 52 3.13 10.29 -6.59
C GLU A 52 2.58 10.90 -5.31
N THR A 53 3.46 11.18 -4.36
CA THR A 53 3.13 11.93 -3.13
C THR A 53 4.36 12.66 -2.63
N LEU A 54 4.15 13.73 -1.87
CA LEU A 54 5.22 14.55 -1.32
C LEU A 54 5.14 14.51 0.21
N LEU A 55 6.23 14.11 0.86
CA LEU A 55 6.31 14.15 2.31
C LEU A 55 6.59 15.60 2.73
N PRO A 56 5.67 16.30 3.40
CA PRO A 56 5.86 17.71 3.71
C PRO A 56 7.08 17.91 4.60
N ALA A 57 7.87 18.96 4.32
CA ALA A 57 9.05 19.31 5.10
C ALA A 57 8.73 19.72 6.56
N THR A 58 7.47 20.06 6.83
CA THR A 58 6.98 20.41 8.16
C THR A 58 5.64 19.70 8.44
N CYS A 59 5.54 19.02 9.58
CA CYS A 59 4.27 18.48 10.05
C CYS A 59 3.35 19.65 10.43
N ARG A 60 2.27 19.87 9.67
CA ARG A 60 1.22 20.82 10.04
C ARG A 60 0.24 20.09 10.98
N PRO A 61 -0.06 20.62 12.18
CA PRO A 61 -1.07 20.00 13.04
C PRO A 61 -2.44 20.01 12.33
N PRO A 62 -3.28 18.98 12.53
CA PRO A 62 -4.65 18.99 12.04
C PRO A 62 -5.43 20.12 12.75
N ASP A 63 -6.24 20.85 11.99
CA ASP A 63 -7.13 21.91 12.49
C ASP A 63 -8.28 21.32 13.34
#